data_AF-F4HMN2-F1
#
_entry.id   AF-F4HMN2-F1
#
_cell.length_a   1.000
_cell.length_b   1.000
_cell.length_c   1.000
_cell.angle_alpha   90.00
_cell.angle_beta   90.00
_cell.angle_gamma   90.00
#
_symmetry.space_group_name_H-M   'P 1'
#
loop_
_entity.id
_entity.type
_entity.pdbx_description
1 polymer ?
#
loop_
_entity_poly.entity_id
_entity_poly.type
_entity_poly.pdbx_seq_one_letter_code
_entity_poly.pdbx_strand_id
1 'polypeptide(L)' 'MERKKLYRVLLVVVLILTIIYTLGILGYLPYSVSYYITLFFIVLFMLLRLGSR' A
#
# COMPACT_ATOMS: atom_id res chain seq x y z
N MET A 1 8.68 9.65 -19.54
CA MET A 1 9.41 9.47 -18.26
C MET A 1 8.52 9.60 -17.02
N GLU A 2 7.27 10.07 -17.12
CA GLU A 2 6.38 10.29 -15.97
C GLU A 2 5.87 9.02 -15.30
N ARG A 3 5.54 7.96 -16.06
CA ARG A 3 5.12 6.66 -15.49
C ARG A 3 6.18 6.07 -14.56
N LYS A 4 7.47 6.15 -14.92
CA LYS A 4 8.59 5.71 -14.05
C LYS A 4 8.64 6.52 -12.75
N LYS A 5 8.35 7.82 -12.78
CA LYS A 5 8.30 8.68 -11.58
C LYS A 5 7.09 8.32 -10.71
N LEU A 6 5.92 8.09 -11.31
CA LEU A 6 4.71 7.65 -10.59
C LEU A 6 4.91 6.30 -9.89
N TYR A 7 5.45 5.30 -10.57
CA TYR A 7 5.73 4.00 -9.96
C TYR A 7 6.76 4.09 -8.83
N ARG A 8 7.76 4.98 -8.95
CA ARG A 8 8.75 5.20 -7.90
C ARG A 8 8.14 5.86 -6.66
N VAL A 9 7.25 6.83 -6.84
CA VAL A 9 6.51 7.44 -5.73
C VAL A 9 5.57 6.42 -5.09
N LEU A 10 4.84 5.66 -5.89
CA LEU A 10 3.95 4.60 -5.41
C LEU A 10 4.72 3.56 -4.58
N LEU A 11 5.91 3.16 -5.03
CA LEU A 11 6.79 2.25 -4.30
C LEU A 11 7.14 2.79 -2.90
N VAL A 12 7.52 4.06 -2.79
CA VAL A 12 7.84 4.69 -1.50
C VAL A 12 6.63 4.69 -0.57
N VAL A 13 5.45 5.03 -1.10
CA VAL A 13 4.20 5.01 -0.32
C VAL A 13 3.89 3.59 0.17
N VAL A 14 4.01 2.58 -0.70
CA VAL A 14 3.79 1.16 -0.36
C VAL A 14 4.75 0.71 0.74
N LEU A 15 6.02 1.12 0.69
CA LEU A 15 7.02 0.80 1.70
C LEU A 15 6.64 1.38 3.07
N ILE A 16 6.25 2.65 3.13
CA ILE A 16 5.81 3.29 4.37
C ILE A 16 4.58 2.58 4.93
N LEU A 17 3.58 2.29 4.09
CA LEU A 17 2.38 1.56 4.50
C LEU A 17 2.70 0.15 5.02
N THR A 18 3.69 -0.52 4.43
CA THR A 18 4.14 -1.84 4.90
C THR A 18 4.74 -1.78 6.31
N ILE A 19 5.53 -0.74 6.61
CA ILE A 19 6.08 -0.55 7.95
C ILE A 19 4.95 -0.34 8.96
N ILE A 20 3.98 0.55 8.65
CA ILE A 20 2.83 0.83 9.52
C ILE A 20 1.98 -0.43 9.72
N TYR A 21 1.73 -1.18 8.65
CA TYR A 21 1.01 -2.45 8.70
C TYR A 21 1.68 -3.46 9.62
N THR A 22 3.01 -3.57 9.52
CA THR A 22 3.81 -4.48 10.37
C THR A 22 3.71 -4.05 11.84
N LEU A 23 3.80 -2.75 12.13
CA LEU A 23 3.62 -2.24 13.49
C LEU A 23 2.23 -2.54 14.04
N GLY A 24 1.17 -2.45 13.22
CA GLY A 24 -0.18 -2.82 13.63
C GLY A 24 -0.37 -4.33 13.86
N ILE A 25 0.31 -5.19 13.11
CA ILE A 25 0.31 -6.65 13.36
C ILE A 25 1.05 -7.00 14.64
N LEU A 26 2.20 -6.37 14.88
CA LEU A 26 3.01 -6.60 16.07
C LEU A 26 2.37 -6.02 17.34
N GLY A 27 1.23 -5.32 17.21
CA GLY A 27 0.50 -4.75 18.34
C GLY A 27 1.01 -3.39 18.83
N TYR A 28 1.96 -2.77 18.12
CA TYR A 28 2.40 -1.40 18.41
C TYR A 28 1.37 -0.35 17.98
N LEU A 29 0.49 -0.68 17.05
CA LEU A 29 -0.64 0.15 16.60
C LEU A 29 -1.94 -0.66 16.66
N PRO A 30 -3.11 0.01 16.70
CA PRO A 30 -4.40 -0.69 16.65
C PRO A 30 -4.54 -1.55 15.40
N TYR A 31 -5.05 -2.78 15.56
CA TYR A 31 -5.25 -3.72 14.45
C TYR A 31 -6.13 -3.15 13.31
N SER A 32 -7.05 -2.24 13.64
CA SER A 32 -7.88 -1.53 12.67
C SER A 32 -7.03 -0.81 11.60
N VAL A 33 -5.86 -0.29 11.95
CA VAL A 33 -4.93 0.34 11.00
C VAL A 33 -4.45 -0.68 9.98
N SER A 34 -3.99 -1.85 10.43
CA SER A 34 -3.56 -2.93 9.53
C SER A 34 -4.69 -3.40 8.62
N TYR A 35 -5.90 -3.53 9.16
CA TYR A 35 -7.10 -3.90 8.39
C TYR A 35 -7.36 -2.93 7.22
N TYR A 36 -7.35 -1.62 7.48
CA TYR A 36 -7.55 -0.62 6.42
C TYR A 36 -6.42 -0.60 5.40
N ILE A 37 -5.17 -0.82 5.83
CA ILE A 37 -4.02 -0.91 4.90
C ILE A 37 -4.17 -2.12 3.98
N THR A 38 -4.61 -3.27 4.50
CA THR A 38 -4.89 -4.45 3.66
C THR A 38 -5.96 -4.18 2.62
N LEU A 39 -7.08 -3.56 3.02
CA LEU A 39 -8.15 -3.18 2.08
C LEU A 39 -7.63 -2.22 1.00
N PHE A 40 -6.83 -1.22 1.39
CA PHE A 40 -6.20 -0.31 0.45
C PHE A 40 -5.33 -1.04 -0.57
N PHE A 41 -4.47 -1.98 -0.14
CA PHE A 41 -3.63 -2.75 -1.06
C PHE A 41 -4.43 -3.62 -2.04
N ILE A 42 -5.52 -4.23 -1.56
CA ILE A 42 -6.41 -5.03 -2.41
C ILE A 42 -7.00 -4.16 -3.52
N VAL A 43 -7.55 -2.99 -3.17
CA VAL A 43 -8.12 -2.05 -4.14
C VAL A 43 -7.04 -1.51 -5.08
N LEU A 44 -5.89 -1.11 -4.56
CA LEU A 44 -4.76 -0.61 -5.35
C LEU A 44 -4.32 -1.64 -6.39
N PHE A 45 -4.19 -2.90 -5.99
CA PHE A 45 -3.81 -3.99 -6.89
C PHE A 45 -4.86 -4.21 -7.99
N MET A 46 -6.15 -4.19 -7.64
CA MET A 46 -7.22 -4.28 -8.63
C MET A 46 -7.17 -3.13 -9.64
N LEU A 47 -6.99 -1.89 -9.17
CA LEU A 47 -6.89 -0.71 -10.04
C LEU A 47 -5.67 -0.78 -10.97
N LEU A 48 -4.50 -1.16 -10.44
CA LEU A 48 -3.30 -1.34 -11.26
C LEU A 48 -3.48 -2.43 -12.31
N ARG A 49 -4.14 -3.53 -11.96
CA ARG A 49 -4.45 -4.63 -12.90
C ARG A 49 -5.39 -4.17 -14.02
N LEU A 50 -6.40 -3.36 -13.70
CA LEU A 50 -7.36 -2.83 -14.67
C LEU A 50 -6.71 -1.82 -15.62
N GLY A 51 -5.87 -0.92 -15.11
CA GLY A 51 -5.18 0.11 -15.90
C GLY A 51 -3.95 -0.37 -16.68
N SER A 52 -3.56 -1.63 -16.52
CA SER A 52 -2.43 -2.25 -17.25
C SER A 52 -2.86 -3.00 -18.51
N ARG A 53 -4.16 -3.02 -18.85
CA ARG A 53 -4.67 -3.38 -20.19
C ARG A 53 -4.69 -2.17 -21.09
#